data_AF-A0A957L580-F1
#
_entry.id   AF-A0A957L580-F1
#
_cell.length_a   1.000
_cell.length_b   1.000
_cell.length_c   1.000
_cell.angle_alpha   90.00
_cell.angle_beta   90.00
_cell.angle_gamma   90.00
#
_symmetry.space_group_name_H-M   'P 1'
#
loop_
_entity.id
_entity.type
_entity.pdbx_description
1 polymer ?
#
loop_
_entity_poly.entity_id
_entity_poly.type
_entity_poly.pdbx_seq_one_letter_code
_entity_poly.pdbx_strand_id
1 'polypeptide(L)' 'VLSKTPPELASDIIDRGMALTGGGALLRDIDTYITRATGVPAYIADNPIACTALGAGKALDELPILQRSLSF' A
#
# COMPACT_ATOMS: atom_id res chain seq x y z
N VAL A 1 4.77 -5.26 -11.62
CA VAL A 1 5.46 -5.40 -10.33
C VAL A 1 5.37 -6.85 -9.86
N LEU A 2 4.18 -7.37 -9.57
CA LEU A 2 3.99 -8.77 -9.11
C LEU A 2 4.64 -9.83 -10.00
N SER A 3 4.57 -9.69 -11.33
CA SER A 3 5.20 -10.62 -12.28
C SER A 3 6.73 -10.67 -12.23
N LYS A 4 7.37 -9.70 -11.57
CA LYS A 4 8.83 -9.61 -11.39
C LYS A 4 9.24 -9.82 -9.93
N THR A 5 8.27 -9.96 -9.03
CA THR A 5 8.51 -10.21 -7.60
C THR A 5 8.80 -11.70 -7.41
N PRO A 6 9.81 -12.08 -6.60
CA PRO A 6 10.06 -13.48 -6.27
C PRO A 6 8.80 -14.19 -5.74
N PRO A 7 8.58 -15.47 -6.06
CA PRO A 7 7.36 -16.20 -5.69
C PRO A 7 7.02 -16.12 -4.20
N GLU A 8 8.03 -16.21 -3.35
CA GLU A 8 7.92 -16.16 -1.89
C GLU A 8 7.34 -14.83 -1.39
N LEU A 9 7.67 -13.71 -2.04
CA LEU A 9 7.14 -12.38 -1.69
C LEU A 9 5.82 -12.08 -2.42
N ALA A 10 5.60 -12.69 -3.58
CA ALA A 10 4.33 -12.57 -4.31
C ALA A 10 3.19 -13.27 -3.55
N SER A 11 3.47 -14.42 -2.92
CA SER A 11 2.51 -15.13 -2.07
C SER A 11 2.01 -14.25 -0.93
N ASP A 12 2.91 -13.55 -0.23
CA ASP A 12 2.54 -12.65 0.86
C ASP A 12 1.58 -11.53 0.42
N ILE A 13 1.74 -11.03 -0.81
CA ILE A 13 0.86 -9.99 -1.38
C ILE A 13 -0.50 -10.57 -1.75
N ILE A 14 -0.54 -11.81 -2.26
CA ILE A 14 -1.80 -12.50 -2.57
C ILE A 14 -2.60 -12.73 -1.29
N ASP A 15 -1.93 -13.12 -0.20
CA ASP A 15 -2.57 -13.42 1.08
C ASP A 15 -3.04 -12.15 1.82
N ARG A 16 -2.23 -11.08 1.81
CA ARG A 16 -2.54 -9.82 2.53
C ARG A 16 -3.35 -8.81 1.70
N GLY A 17 -3.33 -8.93 0.38
CA GLY A 17 -3.96 -7.99 -0.53
C GLY A 17 -3.25 -6.64 -0.65
N MET A 18 -3.93 -5.68 -1.27
CA MET A 18 -3.44 -4.34 -1.59
C MET A 18 -4.27 -3.26 -0.90
N ALA A 19 -3.63 -2.39 -0.13
CA ALA A 19 -4.26 -1.19 0.40
C ALA A 19 -4.24 -0.06 -0.65
N LEU A 20 -5.41 0.49 -0.99
CA LEU A 20 -5.56 1.63 -1.88
C LEU A 20 -5.61 2.92 -1.06
N THR A 21 -4.82 3.91 -1.47
CA THR A 21 -4.69 5.19 -0.78
C THR A 21 -4.63 6.35 -1.78
N GLY A 22 -4.65 7.60 -1.29
CA GLY A 22 -4.72 8.81 -2.07
C GLY A 22 -6.13 9.15 -2.57
N GLY A 23 -6.25 10.25 -3.32
CA GLY A 23 -7.53 10.71 -3.87
C GLY A 23 -8.20 9.73 -4.84
N GLY A 24 -7.40 8.97 -5.60
CA GLY A 24 -7.90 7.96 -6.53
C GLY A 24 -8.64 6.80 -5.86
N ALA A 25 -8.37 6.54 -4.57
CA ALA A 25 -9.06 5.53 -3.79
C ALA A 25 -10.55 5.86 -3.52
N LEU A 26 -10.96 7.12 -3.73
CA LEU A 26 -12.36 7.56 -3.58
C LEU A 26 -13.21 7.35 -4.83
N LEU A 27 -12.61 6.88 -5.93
CA LEU A 27 -13.39 6.50 -7.11
C LEU A 27 -14.31 5.33 -6.74
N ARG A 28 -15.57 5.42 -7.16
CA ARG A 28 -16.58 4.41 -6.87
C ARG A 28 -16.11 3.04 -7.33
N ASP A 29 -16.16 2.07 -6.41
CA ASP A 29 -15.86 0.65 -6.63
C ASP A 29 -14.45 0.36 -7.19
N ILE A 30 -13.48 1.26 -6.98
CA ILE A 30 -12.12 1.10 -7.49
C ILE A 30 -11.41 -0.13 -6.92
N ASP A 31 -11.61 -0.42 -5.64
CA ASP A 31 -11.13 -1.63 -4.98
C ASP A 31 -11.68 -2.91 -5.63
N THR A 32 -12.98 -2.92 -5.93
CA THR A 32 -13.65 -4.02 -6.62
C THR A 32 -13.08 -4.20 -8.03
N TYR A 33 -12.89 -3.10 -8.77
CA TYR A 33 -12.29 -3.15 -10.10
C TYR A 33 -10.87 -3.70 -10.07
N ILE A 34 -10.02 -3.17 -9.19
CA ILE A 34 -8.63 -3.61 -9.04
C ILE A 34 -8.57 -5.09 -8.64
N THR A 35 -9.44 -5.52 -7.72
CA THR A 35 -9.53 -6.93 -7.31
C THR A 35 -9.85 -7.83 -8.49
N ARG A 36 -10.85 -7.47 -9.31
CA ARG A 36 -11.23 -8.24 -10.51
C ARG A 36 -10.13 -8.26 -11.57
N ALA A 37 -9.47 -7.14 -11.80
CA ALA A 37 -8.45 -7.01 -12.83
C ALA A 37 -7.15 -7.74 -12.49
N THR A 38 -6.82 -7.85 -11.21
CA THR A 38 -5.54 -8.42 -10.75
C THR A 38 -5.68 -9.83 -10.17
N GLY A 39 -6.89 -10.22 -9.74
CA GLY A 39 -7.12 -11.44 -8.98
C GLY A 39 -6.62 -11.38 -7.53
N VAL A 40 -6.10 -10.22 -7.08
CA VAL A 40 -5.57 -10.00 -5.73
C VAL A 40 -6.53 -9.09 -4.96
N PRO A 41 -6.94 -9.43 -3.73
CA PRO A 41 -7.82 -8.59 -2.93
C PRO A 41 -7.29 -7.16 -2.78
N ALA A 42 -8.13 -6.17 -3.03
CA ALA A 42 -7.83 -4.77 -2.76
C ALA A 42 -8.86 -4.18 -1.78
N TYR A 43 -8.42 -3.23 -0.98
CA TYR A 43 -9.26 -2.54 0.02
C TYR A 43 -8.83 -1.09 0.17
N ILE A 44 -9.78 -0.22 0.55
CA ILE A 44 -9.47 1.19 0.79
C ILE A 44 -8.84 1.34 2.18
N ALA A 45 -7.71 2.05 2.24
CA ALA A 45 -7.06 2.38 3.50
C ALA A 45 -7.87 3.38 4.33
N ASP A 46 -7.73 3.34 5.65
CA ASP A 46 -8.33 4.34 6.53
C ASP A 46 -7.78 5.75 6.23
N ASN A 47 -8.69 6.72 6.10
CA ASN A 47 -8.36 8.11 5.74
C ASN A 47 -7.43 8.21 4.51
N PRO A 48 -7.85 7.70 3.33
CA PRO A 48 -6.95 7.49 2.19
C PRO A 48 -6.33 8.80 1.68
N ILE A 49 -7.01 9.94 1.87
CA ILE A 49 -6.50 11.27 1.52
C ILE A 49 -5.31 11.68 2.40
N ALA A 50 -5.33 11.31 3.68
CA ALA A 50 -4.38 11.77 4.67
C ALA A 50 -3.21 10.81 4.89
N CYS A 51 -3.25 9.57 4.35
CA CYS A 51 -2.25 8.54 4.63
C CYS A 51 -0.80 9.02 4.45
N THR A 52 -0.50 9.78 3.39
CA THR A 52 0.87 10.30 3.16
C THR A 52 1.31 11.24 4.28
N ALA A 53 0.47 12.21 4.65
CA ALA A 53 0.79 13.18 5.70
C ALA A 53 0.89 12.50 7.08
N LEU A 54 -0.06 11.60 7.39
CA LEU A 54 -0.06 10.83 8.63
C LEU A 54 1.16 9.91 8.73
N GLY A 55 1.53 9.24 7.63
CA GLY A 55 2.72 8.39 7.56
C GLY A 55 4.00 9.17 7.74
N ALA A 56 4.11 10.35 7.11
CA ALA A 56 5.24 11.26 7.30
C ALA A 56 5.36 11.72 8.76
N GLY A 57 4.25 12.07 9.41
CA GLY A 57 4.23 12.41 10.84
C GLY A 57 4.70 11.25 11.72
N LYS A 58 4.13 10.04 11.53
CA LYS A 58 4.53 8.82 12.26
C LYS A 58 6.00 8.46 12.06
N ALA A 59 6.55 8.72 10.87
CA ALA A 59 7.95 8.43 10.60
C ALA A 59 8.92 9.30 11.44
N LEU A 60 8.48 10.47 11.90
CA LEU A 60 9.25 11.32 12.83
C LEU A 60 9.25 10.76 14.26
N ASP A 61 8.27 9.93 14.64
CA ASP A 61 8.32 9.22 15.92
C ASP A 61 9.32 8.05 15.86
N GLU A 62 9.60 7.55 14.65
CA GLU A 62 10.50 6.44 14.35
C GLU A 62 11.78 6.91 13.63
N LEU A 63 12.34 8.07 14.03
CA LEU A 63 13.50 8.71 13.39
C LEU A 63 14.68 7.76 13.10
N PRO A 64 15.08 6.82 14.00
CA PRO A 64 16.18 5.90 13.71
C PRO A 64 15.89 4.98 12.52
N ILE A 65 14.65 4.51 12.38
CA ILE A 65 14.22 3.66 11.26
C ILE A 65 14.24 4.49 9.98
N LEU A 66 13.68 5.71 10.03
CA LEU A 66 13.67 6.62 8.89
C LEU A 66 15.09 6.93 8.38
N GLN A 67 16.02 7.23 9.29
CA GLN A 67 17.42 7.49 8.95
C GLN A 67 18.10 6.28 8.30
N ARG A 68 17.87 5.07 8.82
CA ARG A 68 18.39 3.84 8.24
C ARG A 68 17.90 3.62 6.81
N SER A 69 16.62 3.89 6.54
CA SER A 69 16.04 3.73 5.20
C SER A 69 16.54 4.74 4.17
N LEU A 70 17.07 5.88 4.61
CA LEU A 70 17.64 6.94 3.75
C LEU A 70 19.16 6.80 3.55
N SER A 71 19.79 5.88 4.29
CA SER A 71 21.22 5.60 4.17
C SER A 71 21.43 4.70 2.95
N PHE A 72 21.95 5.27 1.86
CA PHE A 72 22.35 4.55 0.65
C PHE A 72 23.65 3.77 0.85
#